data_AF-A0A350CSA0-F1
#
_entry.id   AF-A0A350CSA0-F1
#
_cell.length_a   1.000
_cell.length_b   1.000
_cell.length_c   1.000
_cell.angle_alpha   90.00
_cell.angle_beta   90.00
_cell.angle_gamma   90.00
#
_symmetry.space_group_name_H-M   'P 1'
#
loop_
_entity.id
_entity.type
_entity.pdbx_description
1 polymer ?
#
loop_
_entity_poly.entity_id
_entity_poly.type
_entity_poly.pdbx_seq_one_letter_code
_entity_poly.pdbx_strand_id
1 'polypeptide(L)'
;MQFFDPSILQSGQYHDWLVQGFILSLQLTAASFVLALPFGALVALMRSSPNRLLQGIGATIVEGIRNVPLLAHLLFWYFAFPELLPESLKMALYDSNPEAICAVIALSLYSGVHMAEDIRSGIRAVPEAQIEAARSLGLGRLAAVRLVLMPQAIRIA
;
A
#
# COMPACT_ATOMS: atom_id res chain seq x y z
N MET A 1 -34.92 -14.33 25.55
CA MET A 1 -33.78 -13.85 24.74
C MET A 1 -32.74 -13.32 25.71
N GLN A 2 -31.59 -13.97 25.84
CA GLN A 2 -30.51 -13.47 26.70
C GLN A 2 -29.97 -12.19 26.06
N PHE A 3 -30.17 -11.05 26.73
CA PHE A 3 -29.60 -9.79 26.32
C PHE A 3 -28.07 -9.87 26.42
N PHE A 4 -27.37 -9.21 25.49
CA PHE A 4 -25.92 -9.08 25.51
C PHE A 4 -25.45 -8.51 26.86
N ASP A 5 -24.51 -9.18 27.51
CA ASP A 5 -23.93 -8.75 28.79
C ASP A 5 -22.65 -7.91 28.52
N PRO A 6 -22.65 -6.59 28.79
CA PRO A 6 -21.50 -5.73 28.51
C PRO A 6 -20.27 -6.01 29.38
N SER A 7 -20.41 -6.74 30.49
CA SER A 7 -19.29 -7.05 31.39
C SER A 7 -18.21 -7.90 30.72
N ILE A 8 -18.58 -8.69 29.70
CA ILE A 8 -17.66 -9.51 28.90
C ILE A 8 -16.62 -8.68 28.13
N LEU A 9 -16.88 -7.39 27.92
CA LEU A 9 -15.97 -6.46 27.25
C LEU A 9 -14.92 -5.87 28.20
N GLN A 10 -15.16 -5.95 29.51
CA GLN A 10 -14.33 -5.27 30.51
C GLN A 10 -13.30 -6.21 31.15
N SER A 11 -13.57 -7.51 31.17
CA SER A 11 -12.68 -8.49 31.80
C SER A 11 -12.88 -9.91 31.23
N GLY A 12 -11.89 -10.77 31.44
CA GLY A 12 -11.91 -12.17 31.01
C GLY A 12 -11.45 -12.39 29.57
N GLN A 13 -11.60 -13.62 29.10
CA GLN A 13 -11.02 -14.10 27.84
C GLN A 13 -11.42 -13.26 26.61
N TYR A 14 -12.69 -12.84 26.51
CA TYR A 14 -13.16 -12.04 25.38
C TYR A 14 -12.55 -10.64 25.35
N HIS A 15 -12.38 -10.01 26.52
CA HIS A 15 -11.65 -8.75 26.63
C HIS A 15 -10.21 -8.91 26.13
N ASP A 16 -9.52 -9.95 26.59
CA ASP A 16 -8.13 -10.20 26.20
C ASP A 16 -7.99 -10.42 24.69
N TRP A 17 -8.90 -11.17 24.08
CA TRP A 17 -8.93 -11.37 22.63
C TRP A 17 -9.17 -10.08 21.85
N LEU A 18 -10.07 -9.20 22.34
CA LEU A 18 -10.31 -7.90 21.69
C LEU A 18 -9.07 -7.01 21.77
N VAL A 19 -8.40 -6.96 22.93
CA VAL A 19 -7.17 -6.18 23.10
C VAL A 19 -6.05 -6.76 22.22
N GLN A 20 -5.89 -8.08 22.19
CA GLN A 20 -4.90 -8.74 21.34
C GLN A 20 -5.17 -8.48 19.84
N GLY A 21 -6.42 -8.60 19.40
CA GLY A 21 -6.80 -8.32 18.01
C GLY A 21 -6.58 -6.86 17.63
N PHE A 22 -6.86 -5.93 18.54
CA PHE A 22 -6.57 -4.51 18.35
C PHE A 22 -5.06 -4.25 18.21
N ILE A 23 -4.25 -4.80 19.11
CA ILE A 23 -2.79 -4.67 19.06
C ILE A 23 -2.24 -5.28 17.77
N LEU A 24 -2.70 -6.48 17.40
CA LEU A 24 -2.31 -7.14 16.15
C LEU A 24 -2.65 -6.30 14.93
N SER A 25 -3.84 -5.67 14.91
CA SER A 25 -4.25 -4.78 13.83
C SER A 25 -3.32 -3.57 13.70
N LEU A 26 -2.90 -2.96 14.83
CA LEU A 26 -1.93 -1.87 14.84
C LEU A 26 -0.55 -2.33 14.34
N GLN A 27 -0.10 -3.51 14.77
CA GLN A 27 1.19 -4.08 14.34
C GLN A 27 1.20 -4.35 12.84
N LEU A 28 0.17 -5.01 12.31
CA LEU A 28 0.04 -5.28 10.88
C LEU A 28 -0.06 -3.99 10.08
N THR A 29 -0.83 -3.00 10.56
CA THR A 29 -0.93 -1.68 9.90
C THR A 29 0.43 -1.00 9.83
N ALA A 30 1.15 -0.90 10.95
CA ALA A 30 2.46 -0.28 11.00
C ALA A 30 3.48 -0.99 10.10
N ALA A 31 3.60 -2.32 10.23
CA ALA A 31 4.54 -3.12 9.44
C ALA A 31 4.23 -3.02 7.93
N SER A 32 2.94 -3.14 7.57
CA SER A 32 2.54 -3.08 6.17
C SER A 32 2.78 -1.69 5.57
N PHE A 33 2.54 -0.63 6.34
CA PHE A 33 2.72 0.76 5.91
C PHE A 33 4.20 1.09 5.62
N VAL A 34 5.13 0.60 6.44
CA VAL A 34 6.58 0.79 6.22
C VAL A 34 7.02 0.26 4.85
N LEU A 35 6.42 -0.84 4.37
CA LEU A 35 6.72 -1.43 3.07
C LEU A 35 5.85 -0.85 1.95
N ALA A 36 4.58 -0.55 2.22
CA ALA A 36 3.62 0.01 1.26
C ALA A 36 4.06 1.38 0.75
N LEU A 37 4.56 2.25 1.63
CA LEU A 37 5.03 3.60 1.29
C LEU A 37 6.10 3.60 0.19
N PRO A 38 7.28 2.98 0.38
CA PRO A 38 8.34 2.98 -0.63
C PRO A 38 7.91 2.23 -1.90
N PHE A 39 7.14 1.14 -1.76
CA PHE A 39 6.63 0.41 -2.91
C PHE A 39 5.65 1.26 -3.75
N GLY A 40 4.69 1.91 -3.09
CA GLY A 40 3.74 2.79 -3.75
C GLY A 40 4.40 4.02 -4.39
N ALA A 41 5.37 4.63 -3.72
CA ALA A 41 6.16 5.72 -4.29
C ALA A 41 6.93 5.26 -5.55
N LEU A 42 7.57 4.07 -5.51
CA LEU A 42 8.26 3.50 -6.65
C LEU A 42 7.30 3.24 -7.83
N VAL A 43 6.15 2.64 -7.57
CA VAL A 43 5.12 2.38 -8.59
C VAL A 43 4.58 3.68 -9.18
N ALA A 44 4.35 4.71 -8.36
CA ALA A 44 3.92 6.03 -8.82
C ALA A 44 4.95 6.67 -9.75
N LEU A 45 6.25 6.57 -9.41
CA LEU A 45 7.34 7.05 -10.26
C LEU A 45 7.41 6.29 -11.59
N MET A 46 7.27 4.96 -11.57
CA MET A 46 7.22 4.15 -12.80
C MET A 46 6.06 4.59 -13.70
N ARG A 47 4.86 4.76 -13.14
CA ARG A 47 3.66 5.18 -13.89
C ARG A 47 3.71 6.62 -14.41
N SER A 48 4.52 7.47 -13.78
CA SER A 48 4.72 8.87 -14.19
C SER A 48 5.96 9.06 -15.07
N SER A 49 6.70 7.99 -15.36
CA SER A 49 7.92 8.03 -16.15
C SER A 49 7.61 8.29 -17.63
N PRO A 50 8.44 9.11 -18.33
CA PRO A 50 8.33 9.25 -19.79
C PRO A 50 8.78 8.00 -20.55
N ASN A 51 9.46 7.05 -19.90
CA ASN A 51 9.86 5.80 -20.52
C ASN A 51 8.67 4.84 -20.60
N ARG A 52 8.23 4.53 -21.82
CA ARG A 52 7.08 3.64 -22.11
C ARG A 52 7.21 2.26 -21.47
N LEU A 53 8.43 1.72 -21.34
CA LEU A 53 8.65 0.43 -20.69
C LEU A 53 8.35 0.50 -19.20
N LEU A 54 8.91 1.50 -18.50
CA LEU A 54 8.66 1.69 -17.07
C LEU A 54 7.18 2.00 -16.80
N GLN A 55 6.57 2.81 -17.65
CA GLN A 55 5.15 3.10 -17.58
C GLN A 55 4.30 1.84 -17.75
N GLY A 56 4.64 0.97 -18.71
CA GLY A 56 3.95 -0.29 -18.97
C GLY A 56 4.08 -1.30 -17.82
N ILE A 57 5.28 -1.42 -17.24
CA ILE A 57 5.51 -2.26 -16.05
C ILE A 57 4.65 -1.75 -14.88
N GLY A 58 4.71 -0.45 -14.60
CA GLY A 58 3.91 0.15 -13.53
C GLY A 58 2.40 -0.01 -13.76
N ALA A 59 1.93 0.13 -15.00
CA ALA A 59 0.53 -0.09 -15.35
C ALA A 59 0.11 -1.54 -15.11
N THR A 60 0.92 -2.51 -15.54
CA THR A 60 0.65 -3.94 -15.35
C THR A 60 0.57 -4.32 -13.88
N ILE A 61 1.50 -3.82 -13.04
CA ILE A 61 1.49 -4.04 -11.59
C ILE A 61 0.19 -3.50 -10.97
N VAL A 62 -0.16 -2.25 -11.30
CA VAL A 62 -1.36 -1.62 -10.75
C VAL A 62 -2.62 -2.35 -11.19
N GLU A 63 -2.77 -2.61 -12.49
CA GLU A 63 -3.96 -3.26 -13.04
C GLU A 63 -4.10 -4.69 -12.54
N GLY A 64 -3.00 -5.44 -12.42
CA GLY A 64 -3.03 -6.79 -11.85
C GLY A 64 -3.50 -6.82 -10.40
N ILE A 65 -3.07 -5.86 -9.59
CA ILE A 65 -3.38 -5.83 -8.16
C ILE A 65 -4.76 -5.20 -7.87
N ARG A 66 -5.12 -4.07 -8.52
CA ARG A 66 -6.38 -3.36 -8.23
C ARG A 66 -7.62 -4.11 -8.69
N ASN A 67 -7.50 -4.99 -9.67
CA ASN A 67 -8.63 -5.76 -10.20
C ASN A 67 -8.94 -7.02 -9.38
N VAL A 68 -8.16 -7.32 -8.33
CA VAL A 68 -8.36 -8.50 -7.47
C VAL A 68 -8.75 -8.06 -6.06
N PRO A 69 -9.84 -8.59 -5.48
CA PRO A 69 -10.24 -8.25 -4.11
C PRO A 69 -9.13 -8.49 -3.09
N LEU A 70 -9.04 -7.62 -2.06
CA LEU A 70 -8.04 -7.77 -0.98
C LEU A 70 -8.13 -9.15 -0.30
N LEU A 71 -9.34 -9.68 -0.12
CA LEU A 71 -9.51 -11.03 0.45
C LEU A 71 -8.84 -12.10 -0.43
N ALA A 72 -9.00 -12.02 -1.75
CA ALA A 72 -8.36 -12.97 -2.66
C ALA A 72 -6.83 -12.82 -2.64
N HIS A 73 -6.29 -11.61 -2.45
CA HIS A 73 -4.87 -11.39 -2.21
C HIS A 73 -4.41 -12.10 -0.93
N LEU A 74 -5.09 -11.88 0.20
CA LEU A 74 -4.74 -12.52 1.48
C LEU A 74 -4.76 -14.05 1.37
N LEU A 75 -5.79 -14.60 0.72
CA LEU A 75 -5.90 -16.04 0.47
C LEU A 75 -4.78 -16.54 -0.43
N PHE A 76 -4.44 -15.83 -1.52
CA PHE A 76 -3.34 -16.19 -2.39
C PHE A 76 -2.01 -16.22 -1.64
N TRP A 77 -1.70 -15.18 -0.87
CA TRP A 77 -0.43 -15.08 -0.16
C TRP A 77 -0.28 -16.13 0.95
N TYR A 78 -1.38 -16.50 1.62
CA TYR A 78 -1.33 -17.50 2.70
C TYR A 78 -1.41 -18.95 2.19
N PHE A 79 -2.30 -19.24 1.22
CA PHE A 79 -2.56 -20.61 0.78
C PHE A 79 -1.85 -21.02 -0.51
N ALA A 80 -1.65 -20.11 -1.46
CA ALA A 80 -1.13 -20.45 -2.78
C ALA A 80 0.36 -20.13 -2.93
N PHE A 81 0.81 -18.96 -2.48
CA PHE A 81 2.19 -18.51 -2.66
C PHE A 81 3.24 -19.43 -1.99
N PRO A 82 3.06 -19.91 -0.74
CA PRO A 82 4.03 -20.80 -0.11
C PRO A 82 4.25 -22.11 -0.87
N GLU A 83 3.22 -22.61 -1.56
CA GLU A 83 3.28 -23.82 -2.39
C GLU A 83 4.10 -23.63 -3.68
N LEU A 84 4.37 -22.38 -4.07
CA LEU A 84 5.23 -22.05 -5.21
C LEU A 84 6.70 -21.92 -4.79
N LEU A 85 7.00 -21.90 -3.49
CA LEU A 85 8.36 -21.74 -2.98
C LEU A 85 9.11 -23.08 -3.00
N PRO A 86 10.44 -23.07 -3.16
CA PRO A 86 11.27 -24.25 -2.90
C PRO A 86 11.05 -24.76 -1.47
N GLU A 87 11.12 -26.08 -1.27
CA GLU A 87 10.81 -26.76 0.00
C GLU A 87 11.53 -26.14 1.21
N SER A 88 12.80 -25.76 1.06
CA SER A 88 13.59 -25.13 2.11
C SER A 88 13.03 -23.78 2.56
N LEU A 89 12.56 -22.95 1.62
CA LEU A 89 12.02 -21.63 1.91
C LEU A 89 10.59 -21.72 2.44
N LYS A 90 9.80 -22.68 1.93
CA LYS A 90 8.48 -23.02 2.45
C LYS A 90 8.56 -23.41 3.93
N MET A 91 9.46 -24.33 4.29
CA MET A 91 9.67 -24.75 5.67
C MET A 91 10.12 -23.58 6.56
N ALA A 92 11.08 -22.76 6.09
CA ALA A 92 11.53 -21.58 6.84
C ALA A 92 10.40 -20.56 7.11
N LEU A 93 9.46 -20.39 6.16
CA LEU A 93 8.29 -19.55 6.33
C LEU A 93 7.33 -20.11 7.39
N TYR A 94 7.06 -21.43 7.37
CA TYR A 94 6.18 -22.09 8.33
C TYR A 94 6.77 -22.15 9.74
N ASP A 95 8.09 -22.28 9.89
CA ASP A 95 8.78 -22.24 11.19
C ASP A 95 8.77 -20.84 11.84
N SER A 96 8.39 -19.81 11.08
CA SER A 96 8.35 -18.41 11.54
C SER A 96 6.94 -18.02 12.00
N ASN A 97 6.28 -17.10 11.29
CA ASN A 97 4.90 -16.69 11.52
C ASN A 97 4.26 -16.46 10.14
N PRO A 98 3.82 -17.54 9.47
CA PRO A 98 3.35 -17.47 8.10
C PRO A 98 2.13 -16.57 7.96
N GLU A 99 1.22 -16.55 8.94
CA GLU A 99 0.04 -15.69 8.97
C GLU A 99 0.44 -14.20 8.89
N ALA A 100 1.32 -13.76 9.79
CA ALA A 100 1.71 -12.36 9.85
C ALA A 100 2.55 -11.95 8.63
N ILE A 101 3.49 -12.78 8.19
CA ILE A 101 4.35 -12.48 7.03
C ILE A 101 3.51 -12.36 5.76
N CYS A 102 2.62 -13.33 5.50
CA CYS A 102 1.77 -13.32 4.32
C CYS A 102 0.78 -12.15 4.35
N ALA A 103 0.20 -11.86 5.52
CA ALA A 103 -0.68 -10.70 5.69
C ALA A 103 0.05 -9.38 5.42
N VAL A 104 1.25 -9.19 5.96
CA VAL A 104 2.06 -7.98 5.72
C VAL A 104 2.39 -7.84 4.23
N ILE A 105 2.83 -8.90 3.56
CA ILE A 105 3.14 -8.83 2.12
C ILE A 105 1.89 -8.47 1.30
N ALA A 106 0.77 -9.15 1.56
CA ALA A 106 -0.48 -8.90 0.86
C ALA A 106 -0.95 -7.44 1.05
N LEU A 107 -1.00 -6.98 2.30
CA LEU A 107 -1.43 -5.63 2.66
C LEU A 107 -0.48 -4.57 2.09
N SER A 108 0.83 -4.79 2.12
CA SER A 108 1.82 -3.85 1.60
C SER A 108 1.71 -3.66 0.09
N LEU A 109 1.59 -4.75 -0.67
CA LEU A 109 1.47 -4.70 -2.12
C LEU A 109 0.13 -4.09 -2.54
N TYR A 110 -0.97 -4.53 -1.93
CA TYR A 110 -2.30 -4.01 -2.22
C TYR A 110 -2.39 -2.52 -1.89
N SER A 111 -1.99 -2.12 -0.68
CA SER A 111 -2.08 -0.72 -0.25
C SER A 111 -1.11 0.17 -1.01
N GLY A 112 0.12 -0.28 -1.25
CA GLY A 112 1.12 0.50 -1.99
C GLY A 112 0.68 0.79 -3.42
N VAL A 113 0.02 -0.14 -4.11
CA VAL A 113 -0.59 0.12 -5.42
C VAL A 113 -1.70 1.17 -5.36
N HIS A 114 -2.55 1.14 -4.33
CA HIS A 114 -3.59 2.16 -4.16
C HIS A 114 -2.98 3.53 -3.88
N MET A 115 -2.00 3.60 -2.97
CA MET A 115 -1.25 4.83 -2.68
C MET A 115 -0.54 5.39 -3.93
N ALA A 116 -0.04 4.54 -4.81
CA ALA A 116 0.57 4.98 -6.07
C ALA A 116 -0.44 5.72 -6.97
N GLU A 117 -1.69 5.28 -6.97
CA GLU A 117 -2.77 5.89 -7.73
C GLU A 117 -3.26 7.19 -7.10
N ASP A 118 -3.28 7.27 -5.77
CA ASP A 118 -3.58 8.49 -5.02
C ASP A 118 -2.52 9.57 -5.31
N ILE A 119 -1.23 9.22 -5.22
CA ILE A 119 -0.11 10.12 -5.59
C ILE A 119 -0.27 10.61 -7.03
N ARG A 120 -0.54 9.71 -7.98
CA ARG A 120 -0.71 10.11 -9.38
C ARG A 120 -1.93 11.01 -9.58
N SER A 121 -3.01 10.75 -8.86
CA SER A 121 -4.23 11.55 -8.92
C SER A 121 -3.97 12.96 -8.36
N GLY A 122 -3.22 13.08 -7.25
CA GLY A 122 -2.74 14.35 -6.73
C GLY A 122 -1.88 15.13 -7.73
N ILE A 123 -0.96 14.45 -8.44
CA ILE A 123 -0.14 15.09 -9.49
C ILE A 123 -1.01 15.61 -10.62
N ARG A 124 -1.99 14.82 -11.09
CA ARG A 124 -2.89 15.20 -12.19
C ARG A 124 -3.90 16.27 -11.82
N ALA A 125 -4.17 16.45 -10.53
CA ALA A 125 -5.09 17.47 -10.05
C ALA A 125 -4.50 18.89 -10.11
N VAL A 126 -3.18 19.03 -10.23
CA VAL A 126 -2.53 20.34 -10.37
C VAL A 126 -2.69 20.85 -11.81
N PRO A 127 -3.28 22.04 -12.04
CA PRO A 127 -3.46 22.58 -13.39
C PRO A 127 -2.13 22.81 -14.11
N GLU A 128 -2.05 22.40 -15.38
CA GLU A 128 -0.83 22.55 -16.20
C GLU A 128 -0.38 24.01 -16.33
N ALA A 129 -1.33 24.96 -16.35
CA ALA A 129 -1.06 26.40 -16.40
C ALA A 129 -0.15 26.89 -15.25
N GLN A 130 -0.15 26.24 -14.09
CA GLN A 130 0.76 26.58 -13.00
C GLN A 130 2.22 26.21 -13.32
N ILE A 131 2.43 25.11 -14.04
CA ILE A 131 3.76 24.69 -14.50
C ILE A 131 4.24 25.62 -15.61
N GLU A 132 3.37 26.02 -16.53
CA GLU A 132 3.68 26.99 -17.59
C GLU A 132 4.02 28.37 -17.01
N ALA A 133 3.27 28.85 -16.03
CA ALA A 133 3.55 30.09 -15.30
C ALA A 133 4.90 30.01 -14.57
N ALA A 134 5.18 28.90 -13.87
CA ALA A 134 6.46 28.65 -13.21
C ALA A 134 7.64 28.73 -14.20
N ARG A 135 7.50 28.12 -15.39
CA ARG A 135 8.52 28.15 -16.44
C ARG A 135 8.69 29.56 -17.03
N SER A 136 7.60 30.32 -17.17
CA SER A 136 7.63 31.72 -17.65
C SER A 136 8.32 32.67 -16.67
N LEU A 137 8.26 32.38 -15.38
CA LEU A 137 9.00 33.09 -14.33
C LEU A 137 10.49 32.66 -14.24
N GLY A 138 10.96 31.82 -15.16
CA GLY A 138 12.37 31.40 -15.24
C GLY A 138 12.73 30.14 -14.44
N LEU A 139 11.76 29.44 -13.84
CA LEU A 139 12.07 28.20 -13.12
C LEU A 139 12.50 27.09 -14.08
N GLY A 140 13.59 26.38 -13.74
CA GLY A 140 13.99 25.13 -14.38
C GLY A 140 12.94 24.02 -14.26
N ARG A 141 12.96 22.99 -15.12
CA ARG A 141 12.01 21.85 -15.06
C ARG A 141 11.98 21.21 -13.67
N LEU A 142 13.16 20.97 -13.09
CA LEU A 142 13.28 20.40 -11.74
C LEU A 142 12.76 21.35 -10.66
N ALA A 143 12.99 22.66 -10.80
CA ALA A 143 12.52 23.66 -9.85
C ALA A 143 10.98 23.79 -9.90
N ALA A 144 10.38 23.80 -11.09
CA ALA A 144 8.92 23.82 -11.25
C ALA A 144 8.28 22.57 -10.64
N VAL A 145 8.85 21.37 -10.85
CA VAL A 145 8.35 20.14 -10.21
C VAL A 145 8.49 20.21 -8.69
N ARG A 146 9.67 20.57 -8.18
CA ARG A 146 9.96 20.54 -6.74
C ARG A 146 9.24 21.63 -5.94
N LEU A 147 9.12 22.83 -6.48
CA LEU A 147 8.63 24.00 -5.76
C LEU A 147 7.15 24.31 -6.02
N VAL A 148 6.58 23.81 -7.14
CA VAL A 148 5.19 24.10 -7.53
C VAL A 148 4.36 22.83 -7.60
N LEU A 149 4.74 21.85 -8.42
CA LEU A 149 3.93 20.64 -8.64
C LEU A 149 3.80 19.77 -7.39
N MET A 150 4.92 19.26 -6.87
CA MET A 150 4.97 18.29 -5.78
C MET A 150 4.29 18.76 -4.48
N PRO A 151 4.54 19.98 -3.96
CA PRO A 151 3.90 20.39 -2.70
C PRO A 151 2.38 20.54 -2.84
N GLN A 152 1.87 20.89 -4.02
CA GLN A 152 0.43 20.95 -4.26
C GLN A 152 -0.15 19.56 -4.48
N ALA A 153 0.52 18.72 -5.26
CA ALA A 153 0.10 17.34 -5.50
C ALA A 153 -0.03 16.53 -4.20
N ILE A 154 0.94 16.65 -3.29
CA ILE A 154 0.94 15.99 -1.98
C ILE A 154 -0.19 16.51 -1.08
N ARG A 155 -0.59 17.78 -1.23
CA ARG A 155 -1.70 18.34 -0.44
C ARG A 155 -3.07 17.84 -0.93
N ILE A 156 -3.15 17.41 -2.19
CA ILE A 156 -4.39 16.93 -2.81
C ILE A 156 -4.54 15.42 -2.63
N ALA A 157 -3.45 14.67 -2.72
CA ALA A 157 -3.39 13.22 -2.48
C ALA A 157 -3.62 12.89 -1.00
#